data_AF-A0A014L0J0-F1
#
_entry.id   AF-A0A014L0J0-F1
#
_cell.length_a   1.000
_cell.length_b   1.000
_cell.length_c   1.000
_cell.angle_alpha   90.00
_cell.angle_beta   90.00
_cell.angle_gamma   90.00
#
_symmetry.space_group_name_H-M   'P 1'
#
loop_
_entity.id
_entity.type
_entity.pdbx_description
1 polymer ?
#
loop_
_entity_poly.entity_id
_entity_poly.type
_entity_poly.pdbx_seq_one_letter_code
_entity_poly.pdbx_strand_id
1 'polypeptide(L)'
;MFPEQKPINRTFINTWQDERVVDAVKATGRKKLIIAGLWTEICVAMPAIQAAGEGFEVYVVTDASGGVSKEAHDMAVQRMIQAGVTPITWMAVLGEWQRDWAREKTVQGAAEVQAQHGGASGVAFTWEMRLLATPTGNEA
;
A
#
# COMPACT_ATOMS: atom_id res chain seq x y z
N MET A 1 -3.74 1.18 15.49
CA MET A 1 -3.39 0.54 14.22
C MET A 1 -2.92 -0.88 14.56
N PHE A 2 -3.59 -1.93 14.07
CA PHE A 2 -3.30 -3.37 14.29
C PHE A 2 -2.92 -3.81 15.73
N PRO A 3 -3.89 -3.98 16.65
CA PRO A 3 -3.62 -4.26 18.07
C PRO A 3 -2.90 -5.60 18.32
N GLU A 4 -3.01 -6.57 17.42
CA GLU A 4 -2.36 -7.88 17.54
C GLU A 4 -0.93 -7.91 16.98
N GLN A 5 -0.52 -6.87 16.22
CA GLN A 5 0.80 -6.82 15.64
C GLN A 5 1.78 -6.18 16.63
N LYS A 6 2.77 -6.95 17.08
CA LYS A 6 3.82 -6.45 17.97
C LYS A 6 4.87 -5.67 17.18
N PRO A 7 5.04 -4.36 17.39
CA PRO A 7 6.06 -3.59 16.68
C PRO A 7 7.47 -4.06 17.03
N ILE A 8 8.35 -4.17 16.03
CA ILE A 8 9.77 -4.45 16.22
C ILE A 8 10.49 -3.11 16.41
N ASN A 9 10.84 -2.79 17.66
CA ASN A 9 11.66 -1.62 17.97
C ASN A 9 13.14 -1.93 17.70
N ARG A 10 13.82 -1.03 16.99
CA ARG A 10 15.18 -1.19 16.49
C ARG A 10 15.92 0.14 16.45
N THR A 11 17.24 0.07 16.48
CA THR A 11 18.14 1.24 16.40
C THR A 11 18.77 1.44 15.02
N PHE A 12 18.88 0.39 14.21
CA PHE A 12 19.39 0.50 12.84
C PHE A 12 18.52 1.42 11.99
N ILE A 13 19.12 2.21 11.10
CA ILE A 13 18.35 3.06 10.18
C ILE A 13 17.69 2.21 9.09
N ASN A 14 18.47 1.33 8.45
CA ASN A 14 17.95 0.38 7.47
C ASN A 14 17.31 -0.82 8.19
N THR A 15 16.03 -1.08 7.91
CA THR A 15 15.27 -2.16 8.59
C THR A 15 15.75 -3.53 8.19
N TRP A 16 16.29 -3.65 6.99
CA TRP A 16 16.80 -4.92 6.48
C TRP A 16 18.15 -5.34 7.07
N GLN A 17 18.77 -4.49 7.91
CA GLN A 17 19.96 -4.85 8.69
C GLN A 17 19.63 -5.43 10.07
N ASP A 18 18.37 -5.36 10.51
CA ASP A 18 17.93 -6.02 11.73
C ASP A 18 17.43 -7.42 11.39
N GLU A 19 18.20 -8.45 11.76
CA GLU A 19 17.86 -9.86 11.49
C GLU A 19 16.48 -10.23 12.01
N ARG A 20 16.02 -9.64 13.11
CA ARG A 20 14.67 -9.90 13.67
C ARG A 20 13.57 -9.50 12.69
N VAL A 21 13.79 -8.47 11.87
CA VAL A 21 12.83 -8.05 10.85
C VAL A 21 12.92 -8.96 9.63
N VAL A 22 14.14 -9.25 9.17
CA VAL A 22 14.35 -10.12 8.00
C VAL A 22 13.78 -11.52 8.26
N ASP A 23 14.00 -12.07 9.46
CA ASP A 23 13.46 -13.36 9.88
C ASP A 23 11.93 -13.33 9.98
N ALA A 24 11.35 -12.26 10.52
CA ALA A 24 9.91 -12.09 10.58
C ALA A 24 9.29 -12.05 9.18
N VAL A 25 9.94 -11.36 8.22
CA VAL A 25 9.48 -11.33 6.82
C VAL A 25 9.62 -12.70 6.16
N LYS A 26 10.76 -13.36 6.30
CA LYS A 26 11.00 -14.71 5.75
C LYS A 26 10.03 -15.74 6.30
N ALA A 27 9.69 -15.66 7.59
CA ALA A 27 8.72 -16.55 8.25
C ALA A 27 7.30 -16.44 7.65
N THR A 28 6.96 -15.34 6.99
CA THR A 28 5.66 -15.22 6.29
C THR A 28 5.55 -16.13 5.05
N GLY A 29 6.68 -16.60 4.52
CA GLY A 29 6.76 -17.35 3.26
C GLY A 29 6.34 -16.54 2.02
N ARG A 30 6.17 -15.22 2.13
CA ARG A 30 5.74 -14.35 1.03
C ARG A 30 6.94 -13.84 0.23
N LYS A 31 6.83 -13.92 -1.10
CA LYS A 31 7.83 -13.36 -2.02
C LYS A 31 7.59 -11.90 -2.38
N LYS A 32 6.33 -11.44 -2.27
CA LYS A 32 5.91 -10.07 -2.56
C LYS A 32 5.87 -9.26 -1.28
N LEU A 33 6.57 -8.13 -1.27
CA LEU A 33 6.61 -7.19 -0.16
C LEU A 33 5.92 -5.90 -0.56
N ILE A 34 5.00 -5.43 0.28
CA ILE A 34 4.41 -4.09 0.16
C ILE A 34 5.00 -3.25 1.29
N ILE A 35 5.70 -2.19 0.93
CA ILE A 35 6.42 -1.32 1.87
C ILE A 35 5.86 0.09 1.76
N ALA A 36 5.55 0.69 2.91
CA ALA A 36 5.12 2.07 3.05
C ALA A 36 5.70 2.65 4.35
N GLY A 37 6.01 3.94 4.39
CA GLY A 37 6.46 4.57 5.63
C GLY A 37 7.18 5.89 5.48
N LEU A 38 7.84 6.29 6.56
CA LEU A 38 8.58 7.55 6.69
C LEU A 38 10.00 7.28 7.22
N TRP A 39 11.06 7.83 6.65
CA TRP A 39 11.11 8.69 5.45
C TRP A 39 11.35 7.89 4.16
N THR A 40 10.85 8.36 3.02
CA THR A 40 10.91 7.63 1.73
C THR A 40 12.35 7.35 1.31
N GLU A 41 13.21 8.35 1.41
CA GLU A 41 14.62 8.34 1.02
C GLU A 41 15.54 7.54 1.95
N ILE A 42 15.09 7.24 3.16
CA ILE A 42 15.87 6.54 4.18
C ILE A 42 15.18 5.23 4.56
N CYS A 43 14.13 5.29 5.38
CA CYS A 43 13.52 4.12 6.02
C CYS A 43 12.74 3.23 5.04
N VAL A 44 12.33 3.75 3.89
CA VAL A 44 11.65 2.98 2.84
C VAL A 44 12.65 2.49 1.79
N ALA A 45 13.44 3.40 1.20
CA ALA A 45 14.33 3.07 0.11
C ALA A 45 15.42 2.06 0.51
N MET A 46 16.04 2.20 1.69
CA MET A 46 17.12 1.31 2.11
C MET A 46 16.67 -0.16 2.19
N PRO A 47 15.60 -0.51 2.95
CA PRO A 47 15.16 -1.90 3.01
C PRO A 47 14.52 -2.38 1.70
N ALA A 48 13.82 -1.52 0.95
CA ALA A 48 13.22 -1.92 -0.33
C ALA A 48 14.28 -2.36 -1.35
N ILE A 49 15.35 -1.57 -1.49
CA ILE A 49 16.46 -1.86 -2.40
C ILE A 49 17.19 -3.15 -1.97
N GLN A 50 17.46 -3.31 -0.67
CA GLN A 50 18.15 -4.50 -0.19
C GLN A 50 17.30 -5.77 -0.36
N ALA A 51 16.01 -5.72 -0.02
CA ALA A 51 15.09 -6.83 -0.22
C ALA A 51 14.97 -7.21 -1.71
N ALA A 52 14.89 -6.23 -2.61
CA ALA A 52 14.89 -6.48 -4.06
C ALA A 52 16.18 -7.18 -4.52
N GLY A 53 17.34 -6.74 -4.02
CA GLY A 53 18.63 -7.39 -4.28
C GLY A 53 18.73 -8.83 -3.76
N GLU A 54 17.94 -9.18 -2.74
CA GLU A 54 17.81 -10.54 -2.19
C GLU A 54 16.73 -11.38 -2.91
N GLY A 55 16.11 -10.85 -3.97
CA GLY A 55 15.16 -11.57 -4.82
C GLY A 55 13.70 -11.48 -4.40
N PHE A 56 13.34 -10.55 -3.49
CA PHE A 56 11.94 -10.24 -3.22
C PHE A 56 11.34 -9.36 -4.33
N GLU A 57 10.06 -9.56 -4.62
CA GLU A 57 9.28 -8.65 -5.46
C GLU A 57 8.75 -7.52 -4.59
N VAL A 58 9.38 -6.34 -4.68
CA VAL A 58 9.08 -5.23 -3.77
C VAL A 58 8.21 -4.18 -4.44
N TYR A 59 7.12 -3.84 -3.78
CA TYR A 59 6.17 -2.78 -4.15
C TYR A 59 6.21 -1.69 -3.08
N VAL A 60 6.47 -0.44 -3.46
CA VAL A 60 6.51 0.69 -2.53
C VAL A 60 5.30 1.59 -2.76
N VAL A 61 4.49 1.78 -1.72
CA VAL A 61 3.27 2.58 -1.78
C VAL A 61 3.60 4.05 -1.58
N THR A 62 3.73 4.79 -2.69
CA THR A 62 4.27 6.17 -2.68
C THR A 62 3.32 7.17 -2.05
N ASP A 63 2.01 7.01 -2.24
CA ASP A 63 0.96 7.85 -1.64
C ASP A 63 0.63 7.49 -0.18
N ALA A 64 1.26 6.44 0.35
CA ALA A 64 1.30 6.11 1.78
C ALA A 64 2.71 6.32 2.38
N SER A 65 3.61 6.97 1.65
CA SER A 65 4.98 7.28 2.07
C SER A 65 5.26 8.78 1.91
N GLY A 66 6.23 9.29 2.67
CA GLY A 66 6.60 10.71 2.63
C GLY A 66 8.10 10.91 2.86
N GLY A 67 8.69 11.88 2.18
CA GLY A 67 10.08 12.29 2.39
C GLY A 67 10.16 13.61 3.15
N VAL A 68 11.37 14.01 3.55
CA VAL A 68 11.58 15.33 4.18
C VAL A 68 11.27 16.50 3.24
N SER A 69 11.30 16.26 1.93
CA SER A 69 10.88 17.18 0.88
C SER A 69 10.35 16.40 -0.32
N LYS A 70 9.69 17.10 -1.25
CA LYS A 70 9.27 16.52 -2.53
C LYS A 70 10.47 15.99 -3.32
N GLU A 71 11.54 16.78 -3.41
CA GLU A 71 12.78 16.39 -4.09
C GLU A 71 13.36 15.08 -3.51
N ALA A 72 13.44 14.99 -2.17
CA ALA A 72 13.96 13.80 -1.50
C ALA A 72 13.08 12.56 -1.78
N HIS A 73 11.76 12.71 -1.73
CA HIS A 73 10.82 11.65 -2.08
C HIS A 73 10.96 11.21 -3.54
N ASP A 74 10.95 12.14 -4.49
CA ASP A 74 11.01 11.85 -5.92
C ASP A 74 12.33 11.16 -6.31
N MET A 75 13.47 11.65 -5.80
CA MET A 75 14.79 11.05 -6.05
C MET A 75 14.89 9.65 -5.44
N ALA A 76 14.31 9.42 -4.28
CA ALA A 76 14.26 8.10 -3.66
C ALA A 76 13.43 7.11 -4.48
N VAL A 77 12.28 7.54 -4.99
CA VAL A 77 11.43 6.73 -5.87
C VAL A 77 12.19 6.35 -7.14
N GLN A 78 12.88 7.31 -7.78
CA GLN A 78 13.71 7.02 -8.96
C GLN A 78 14.83 6.01 -8.66
N ARG A 79 15.51 6.17 -7.52
CA ARG A 79 16.54 5.23 -7.07
C ARG A 79 15.98 3.81 -6.85
N MET A 80 14.78 3.71 -6.27
CA MET A 80 14.09 2.43 -6.07
C MET A 80 13.72 1.76 -7.40
N ILE A 81 13.22 2.51 -8.38
CA ILE A 81 12.93 1.99 -9.73
C ILE A 81 14.18 1.38 -10.36
N GLN A 82 15.32 2.08 -10.28
CA GLN A 82 16.60 1.60 -10.84
C GLN A 82 17.09 0.31 -10.17
N ALA A 83 16.67 0.05 -8.93
CA ALA A 83 16.97 -1.17 -8.19
C ALA A 83 15.95 -2.30 -8.39
N GLY A 84 14.96 -2.14 -9.28
CA GLY A 84 13.94 -3.15 -9.57
C GLY A 84 12.75 -3.16 -8.59
N VAL A 85 12.61 -2.13 -7.76
CA VAL A 85 11.44 -1.94 -6.90
C VAL A 85 10.32 -1.28 -7.72
N THR A 86 9.06 -1.71 -7.52
CA THR A 86 7.89 -1.16 -8.22
C THR A 86 7.18 -0.11 -7.36
N PRO A 87 7.23 1.19 -7.69
CA PRO A 87 6.38 2.18 -7.03
C PRO A 87 4.92 1.98 -7.44
N ILE A 88 4.01 2.05 -6.48
CA ILE A 88 2.57 1.85 -6.66
C ILE A 88 1.79 2.79 -5.73
N THR A 89 0.49 2.97 -5.98
CA THR A 89 -0.42 3.70 -5.09
C THR A 89 -1.33 2.75 -4.33
N TRP A 90 -1.86 3.16 -3.17
CA TRP A 90 -2.69 2.27 -2.36
C TRP A 90 -3.96 1.81 -3.11
N MET A 91 -4.51 2.65 -3.98
CA MET A 91 -5.70 2.31 -4.77
C MET A 91 -5.38 1.27 -5.86
N ALA A 92 -4.18 1.31 -6.44
CA ALA A 92 -3.71 0.27 -7.34
C ALA A 92 -3.48 -1.05 -6.59
N VAL A 93 -2.91 -1.02 -5.38
CA VAL A 93 -2.80 -2.21 -4.51
C VAL A 93 -4.17 -2.83 -4.22
N LEU A 94 -5.16 -2.00 -3.84
CA LEU A 94 -6.53 -2.47 -3.60
C LEU A 94 -7.12 -3.13 -4.85
N GLY A 95 -6.99 -2.47 -6.01
CA GLY A 95 -7.47 -3.00 -7.28
C GLY A 95 -6.79 -4.30 -7.68
N GLU A 96 -5.48 -4.42 -7.47
CA GLU A 96 -4.73 -5.65 -7.73
C GLU A 96 -5.12 -6.80 -6.80
N TRP A 97 -5.52 -6.55 -5.55
CA TRP A 97 -6.06 -7.59 -4.68
C TRP A 97 -7.49 -7.98 -5.04
N GLN A 98 -8.33 -7.00 -5.35
CA GLN A 98 -9.72 -7.25 -5.73
C GLN A 98 -9.80 -8.01 -7.07
N ARG A 99 -8.99 -7.61 -8.06
CA ARG A 99 -8.91 -8.09 -9.46
C ARG A 99 -10.18 -7.89 -10.30
N ASP A 100 -11.34 -8.16 -9.73
CA ASP A 100 -12.63 -8.17 -10.42
C ASP A 100 -13.74 -7.72 -9.46
N TRP A 101 -14.61 -6.81 -9.90
CA TRP A 101 -15.77 -6.35 -9.12
C TRP A 101 -16.85 -7.43 -8.99
N ALA A 102 -16.85 -8.43 -9.88
CA ALA A 102 -17.69 -9.62 -9.75
C ALA A 102 -17.22 -10.58 -8.64
N ARG A 103 -16.08 -10.33 -7.97
CA ARG A 103 -15.64 -11.11 -6.81
C ARG A 103 -16.39 -10.69 -5.54
N GLU A 104 -17.62 -11.20 -5.43
CA GLU A 104 -18.57 -10.84 -4.38
C GLU A 104 -18.07 -11.06 -2.95
N LYS A 105 -17.23 -12.08 -2.73
CA LYS A 105 -16.67 -12.40 -1.40
C LYS A 105 -15.89 -11.23 -0.79
N THR A 106 -15.26 -10.40 -1.61
CA THR A 106 -14.38 -9.30 -1.16
C THR A 106 -14.85 -7.92 -1.58
N VAL A 107 -15.79 -7.84 -2.54
CA VAL A 107 -16.23 -6.56 -3.12
C VAL A 107 -16.79 -5.60 -2.09
N GLN A 108 -17.55 -6.10 -1.10
CA GLN A 108 -18.16 -5.27 -0.07
C GLN A 108 -17.09 -4.57 0.79
N GLY A 109 -16.08 -5.31 1.24
CA GLY A 109 -14.97 -4.74 2.02
C GLY A 109 -14.10 -3.79 1.20
N ALA A 110 -13.85 -4.12 -0.07
CA ALA A 110 -13.09 -3.23 -0.97
C ALA A 110 -13.84 -1.91 -1.23
N ALA A 111 -15.15 -1.98 -1.45
CA ALA A 111 -16.01 -0.81 -1.65
C ALA A 111 -16.07 0.05 -0.38
N GLU A 112 -16.14 -0.56 0.81
CA GLU A 112 -16.13 0.17 2.08
C GLU A 112 -14.82 0.96 2.26
N VAL A 113 -13.67 0.32 2.03
CA VAL A 113 -12.35 0.98 2.10
C VAL A 113 -12.28 2.13 1.08
N GLN A 114 -12.76 1.92 -0.15
CA GLN A 114 -12.76 2.96 -1.18
C GLN A 114 -13.71 4.12 -0.84
N ALA A 115 -14.88 3.85 -0.27
CA ALA A 115 -15.83 4.88 0.15
C ALA A 115 -15.22 5.77 1.25
N GLN A 116 -14.52 5.18 2.22
CA GLN A 116 -13.95 5.89 3.36
C GLN A 116 -12.63 6.62 3.02
N HIS A 117 -11.82 6.06 2.12
CA HIS A 117 -10.45 6.52 1.89
C HIS A 117 -10.12 6.91 0.45
N GLY A 118 -11.03 6.66 -0.51
CA GLY A 118 -10.86 6.90 -1.94
C GLY A 118 -10.82 8.37 -2.38
N GLY A 119 -10.90 9.32 -1.44
CA GLY A 119 -10.99 10.74 -1.74
C GLY A 119 -12.14 11.04 -2.71
N ALA A 120 -11.82 11.70 -3.83
CA ALA A 120 -12.82 12.00 -4.86
C ALA A 120 -13.52 10.75 -5.43
N SER A 121 -12.81 9.62 -5.53
CA SER A 121 -13.40 8.37 -6.03
C SER A 121 -14.42 7.81 -5.05
N GLY A 122 -14.15 7.87 -3.74
CA GLY A 122 -15.08 7.44 -2.70
C GLY A 122 -16.34 8.31 -2.63
N VAL A 123 -16.17 9.63 -2.84
CA VAL A 123 -17.30 10.58 -2.95
C VAL A 123 -18.18 10.24 -4.15
N ALA A 124 -17.59 10.05 -5.33
CA ALA A 124 -18.32 9.70 -6.54
C ALA A 124 -19.06 8.36 -6.40
N PHE A 125 -18.41 7.34 -5.85
CA PHE A 125 -19.02 6.04 -5.58
C PHE A 125 -20.24 6.15 -4.65
N THR A 126 -20.08 6.88 -3.52
CA THR A 126 -21.18 7.09 -2.57
C THR A 126 -22.34 7.85 -3.21
N TRP A 127 -22.04 8.83 -4.07
CA TRP A 127 -23.03 9.58 -4.83
C TRP A 127 -23.81 8.67 -5.79
N GLU A 128 -23.12 7.85 -6.60
CA GLU A 128 -23.74 6.91 -7.54
C GLU A 128 -24.64 5.89 -6.82
N MET A 129 -24.18 5.33 -5.69
CA MET A 129 -24.97 4.39 -4.90
C MET A 129 -26.26 5.01 -4.37
N ARG A 130 -26.26 6.30 -4.03
CA ARG A 130 -27.48 7.02 -3.65
C ARG A 130 -28.43 7.23 -4.83
N LEU A 131 -27.89 7.56 -6.01
CA LEU A 131 -28.70 7.70 -7.22
C LEU A 131 -29.39 6.38 -7.58
N LEU A 132 -28.67 5.26 -7.53
CA LEU A 132 -29.25 3.94 -7.81
C LEU A 132 -30.33 3.52 -6.80
N ALA A 133 -30.24 3.98 -5.56
CA ALA A 133 -31.24 3.73 -4.54
C ALA A 133 -32.45 4.69 -4.58
N THR A 134 -32.44 5.68 -5.49
CA THR A 134 -33.53 6.65 -5.60
C THR A 134 -34.74 6.00 -6.29
N PRO A 135 -35.94 6.01 -5.67
CA PRO A 135 -37.13 5.44 -6.29
C PRO A 135 -37.48 6.17 -7.59
N THR A 136 -37.78 5.42 -8.65
CA THR A 136 -38.37 6.00 -9.86
C THR A 136 -39.86 6.21 -9.62
N GLY A 137 -40.39 7.39 -9.98
CA GLY A 137 -41.75 7.86 -9.63
C GLY A 137 -42.96 7.05 -10.15
N ASN A 138 -42.77 5.80 -10.59
CA ASN A 138 -43.84 4.87 -10.96
C ASN A 138 -44.21 3.86 -9.85
N GLU A 139 -43.56 3.90 -8.68
CA GLU A 139 -43.91 3.07 -7.51
C GLU A 139 -44.40 3.94 -6.33
N ALA A 140 -45.52 4.63 -6.52
CA ALA A 140 -46.26 5.34 -5.47
C ALA A 140 -47.71 4.82 -5.38
#